data_AF-A0A6B3G9E7-F1
#
_entry.id   AF-A0A6B3G9E7-F1
#
_cell.length_a   1.000
_cell.length_b   1.000
_cell.length_c   1.000
_cell.angle_alpha   90.00
_cell.angle_beta   90.00
_cell.angle_gamma   90.00
#
_symmetry.space_group_name_H-M   'P 1'
#
loop_
_entity.id
_entity.type
_entity.pdbx_description
1 polymer ?
#
loop_
_entity_poly.entity_id
_entity_poly.type
_entity_poly.pdbx_seq_one_letter_code
_entity_poly.pdbx_strand_id
1 'polypeptide(L)'
;MNAGSVHGDQRVHNGPSGDGRGRRATRVREGPIPKAEVRAAAFGFAEPDWFGSALGKLRRGPLFLAGRPGSGRRTAALNLLRHACGEDAPLRAVDGVTELDRWRPTDGRARGYLVDGLFPNRPLGPGVLGHVRTLLKQAEARMVIVLPDDAEL
;
A
#
# COMPACT_ATOMS: atom_id res chain seq x y z
N MET A 1 38.99 -37.96 -1.08
CA MET A 1 37.61 -37.72 -0.57
C MET A 1 37.42 -36.21 -0.54
N ASN A 2 36.68 -35.67 -1.50
CA ASN A 2 36.46 -34.23 -1.63
C ASN A 2 34.97 -33.93 -1.48
N ALA A 3 34.70 -32.93 -0.64
CA ALA A 3 33.41 -32.37 -0.32
C ALA A 3 32.72 -31.79 -1.55
N GLY A 4 31.41 -32.02 -1.67
CA GLY A 4 30.59 -31.50 -2.76
C GLY A 4 30.37 -30.00 -2.61
N SER A 5 30.76 -29.21 -3.62
CA SER A 5 30.28 -27.85 -3.80
C SER A 5 28.99 -27.91 -4.62
N VAL A 6 27.86 -27.56 -4.00
CA VAL A 6 26.59 -27.39 -4.72
C VAL A 6 26.50 -25.93 -5.13
N HIS A 7 26.64 -25.65 -6.42
CA HIS A 7 26.36 -24.34 -7.02
C HIS A 7 24.83 -24.22 -7.17
N GLY A 8 24.20 -23.43 -6.31
CA GLY A 8 22.79 -23.08 -6.42
C GLY A 8 22.61 -21.81 -7.24
N ASP A 9 22.80 -21.88 -8.56
CA ASP A 9 22.43 -20.78 -9.47
C ASP A 9 20.93 -20.91 -9.80
N GLN A 10 20.07 -20.47 -8.89
CA GLN A 10 18.62 -20.43 -9.12
C GLN A 10 18.16 -19.02 -9.41
N ARG A 11 17.69 -18.81 -10.65
CA ARG A 11 16.89 -17.65 -11.04
C ARG A 11 15.50 -18.12 -11.45
N VAL A 12 14.47 -17.54 -10.82
CA VAL A 12 13.06 -17.80 -11.13
C VAL A 12 12.48 -16.57 -11.83
N HIS A 13 11.87 -16.77 -13.00
CA HIS A 13 11.15 -15.75 -13.75
C HIS A 13 9.70 -16.19 -13.97
N ASN A 14 8.74 -15.29 -13.78
CA ASN A 14 7.36 -15.47 -14.20
C ASN A 14 6.91 -14.23 -15.01
N GLY A 15 6.62 -14.43 -16.29
CA GLY A 15 5.99 -13.43 -17.14
C GLY A 15 5.64 -14.02 -18.52
N PRO A 16 4.42 -13.79 -19.04
CA PRO A 16 3.99 -14.39 -20.31
C PRO A 16 4.67 -13.71 -21.50
N SER A 17 5.08 -14.53 -22.46
CA SER A 17 5.55 -14.15 -23.78
C SER A 17 4.47 -13.41 -24.55
N GLY A 18 4.79 -12.23 -25.06
CA GLY A 18 3.92 -11.42 -25.91
C GLY A 18 4.63 -10.15 -26.34
N ASP A 19 5.26 -10.22 -27.51
CA ASP A 19 5.97 -9.11 -28.15
C ASP A 19 5.05 -7.94 -28.45
N GLY A 20 5.55 -6.75 -28.16
CA GLY A 20 4.89 -5.48 -28.43
C GLY A 20 5.69 -4.34 -27.84
N ARG A 21 6.59 -3.76 -28.64
CA ARG A 21 7.32 -2.52 -28.34
C ARG A 21 6.34 -1.36 -28.21
N GLY A 22 5.67 -1.29 -27.06
CA GLY A 22 5.03 -0.09 -26.54
C GLY A 22 5.88 0.40 -25.38
N ARG A 23 6.27 1.68 -25.41
CA ARG A 23 6.89 2.44 -24.33
C ARG A 23 6.45 1.89 -22.98
N ARG A 24 7.35 1.23 -22.24
CA ARG A 24 7.07 0.57 -20.97
C ARG A 24 6.64 1.65 -19.98
N ALA A 25 5.35 1.97 -19.97
CA ALA A 25 4.75 2.74 -18.91
C ALA A 25 5.12 2.00 -17.63
N THR A 26 5.82 2.67 -16.73
CA THR A 26 6.18 2.18 -15.41
C THR A 26 4.89 1.67 -14.79
N ARG A 27 4.64 0.36 -14.86
CA ARG A 27 3.39 -0.23 -14.42
C ARG A 27 3.33 0.02 -12.92
N VAL A 28 2.40 0.86 -12.52
CA VAL A 28 1.98 0.97 -11.13
C VAL A 28 1.68 -0.44 -10.63
N ARG A 29 2.40 -0.89 -9.61
CA ARG A 29 2.27 -2.25 -9.09
C ARG A 29 1.26 -2.24 -7.95
N GLU A 30 0.03 -2.60 -8.31
CA GLU A 30 -1.06 -2.81 -7.36
C GLU A 30 -1.30 -4.32 -7.19
N GLY A 31 -1.21 -4.83 -5.97
CA GLY A 31 -1.40 -6.24 -5.65
C GLY A 31 -2.44 -6.46 -4.55
N PRO A 32 -3.14 -7.61 -4.51
CA PRO A 32 -4.07 -7.92 -3.42
C PRO A 32 -3.31 -8.06 -2.10
N ILE A 33 -3.86 -7.52 -1.00
CA ILE A 33 -3.40 -7.82 0.36
C ILE A 33 -4.10 -9.11 0.79
N PRO A 34 -3.37 -10.18 1.14
CA PRO A 34 -3.98 -11.43 1.56
C PRO A 34 -4.85 -11.24 2.81
N LYS A 35 -6.05 -11.85 2.82
CA LYS A 35 -6.93 -11.82 4.01
C LYS A 35 -6.23 -12.36 5.27
N ALA A 36 -5.31 -13.31 5.11
CA ALA A 36 -4.52 -13.83 6.22
C ALA A 36 -3.62 -12.76 6.85
N GLU A 37 -3.03 -11.87 6.05
CA GLU A 37 -2.22 -10.73 6.54
C GLU A 37 -3.10 -9.74 7.31
N VAL A 38 -4.29 -9.43 6.78
CA VAL A 38 -5.25 -8.53 7.46
C VAL A 38 -5.69 -9.11 8.81
N ARG A 39 -5.98 -10.42 8.87
CA ARG A 39 -6.34 -11.10 10.13
C ARG A 39 -5.17 -11.15 11.11
N ALA A 40 -3.96 -11.45 10.64
CA ALA A 40 -2.77 -11.45 11.47
C ALA A 40 -2.50 -10.05 12.06
N ALA A 41 -2.71 -8.98 11.28
CA ALA A 41 -2.57 -7.62 11.77
C ALA A 41 -3.63 -7.26 12.83
N ALA A 42 -4.83 -7.81 12.75
CA ALA A 42 -5.88 -7.59 13.76
C ALA A 42 -5.66 -8.42 15.04
N PHE A 43 -4.96 -9.56 14.95
CA PHE A 43 -4.73 -10.43 16.08
C PHE A 43 -3.83 -9.75 17.13
N GLY A 44 -4.36 -9.55 18.34
CA GLY A 44 -3.63 -8.90 19.43
C GLY A 44 -3.36 -7.41 19.22
N PHE A 45 -4.05 -6.77 18.27
CA PHE A 45 -3.91 -5.33 18.05
C PHE A 45 -4.48 -4.55 19.23
N ALA A 46 -3.59 -3.86 19.97
CA ALA A 46 -3.97 -2.89 20.98
C ALA A 46 -4.22 -1.54 20.30
N GLU A 47 -5.48 -1.10 20.28
CA GLU A 47 -5.86 0.17 19.68
C GLU A 47 -5.18 1.34 20.41
N PRO A 48 -4.38 2.18 19.73
CA PRO A 48 -3.79 3.35 20.34
C PRO A 48 -4.83 4.49 20.45
N ASP A 49 -4.67 5.38 21.42
CA ASP A 49 -5.61 6.48 21.71
C ASP A 49 -5.94 7.36 20.48
N TRP A 50 -5.02 7.49 19.53
CA TRP A 50 -5.20 8.30 18.32
C TRP A 50 -6.02 7.61 17.22
N PHE A 51 -6.29 6.30 17.34
CA PHE A 51 -6.86 5.48 16.26
C PHE A 51 -8.26 5.92 15.84
N GLY A 52 -9.16 6.17 16.79
CA GLY A 52 -10.50 6.68 16.49
C GLY A 52 -10.50 8.02 15.73
N SER A 53 -9.59 8.92 16.10
CA SER A 53 -9.39 10.19 15.37
C SER A 53 -8.88 9.96 13.94
N ALA A 54 -7.95 9.01 13.78
CA ALA A 54 -7.44 8.61 12.47
C ALA A 54 -8.53 8.00 11.57
N LEU A 55 -9.47 7.21 12.10
CA LEU A 55 -10.63 6.72 11.35
C LEU A 55 -11.50 7.85 10.81
N GLY A 56 -11.74 8.89 11.63
CA GLY A 56 -12.49 10.08 11.20
C GLY A 56 -11.80 10.81 10.05
N LYS A 57 -10.46 10.93 10.09
CA LYS A 57 -9.66 11.54 9.03
C LYS A 57 -9.64 10.70 7.75
N LEU A 58 -9.52 9.38 7.87
CA LEU A 58 -9.50 8.44 6.73
C LEU A 58 -10.79 8.49 5.89
N ARG A 59 -11.92 8.84 6.50
CA ARG A 59 -13.19 9.05 5.77
C ARG A 59 -13.18 10.30 4.88
N ARG A 60 -12.30 11.27 5.14
CA ARG A 60 -12.23 12.55 4.41
C ARG A 60 -11.20 12.55 3.27
N GLY A 61 -10.31 11.56 3.24
CA GLY A 61 -9.27 11.43 2.21
C GLY A 61 -8.12 10.53 2.63
N PRO A 62 -7.00 10.52 1.87
CA PRO A 62 -5.80 9.79 2.20
C PRO A 62 -5.28 10.16 3.58
N LEU A 63 -4.90 9.15 4.36
CA LEU A 63 -4.29 9.31 5.68
C LEU A 63 -2.79 8.97 5.61
N PHE A 64 -1.96 9.87 6.12
CA PHE A 64 -0.53 9.64 6.28
C PHE A 64 -0.24 9.11 7.68
N LEU A 65 0.50 8.01 7.75
CA LEU A 65 0.89 7.39 9.01
C LEU A 65 2.42 7.45 9.17
N ALA A 66 2.85 8.29 10.10
CA ALA A 66 4.23 8.42 10.53
C ALA A 66 4.44 7.74 11.90
N GLY A 67 5.68 7.42 12.23
CA GLY A 67 6.04 6.78 13.49
C GLY A 67 7.44 6.21 13.44
N ARG A 68 7.99 5.84 14.60
CA ARG A 68 9.34 5.29 14.70
C ARG A 68 9.44 3.91 14.02
N PRO A 69 10.66 3.48 13.61
CA PRO A 69 10.89 2.10 13.18
C PRO A 69 10.36 1.11 14.22
N GLY A 70 9.70 0.04 13.77
CA GLY A 70 9.15 -1.00 14.66
C GLY A 70 7.88 -0.64 15.43
N SER A 71 7.32 0.57 15.28
CA SER A 71 6.08 0.99 15.98
C SER A 71 4.79 0.30 15.48
N GLY A 72 4.88 -0.64 14.54
CA GLY A 72 3.71 -1.33 14.00
C GLY A 72 2.86 -0.50 13.04
N ARG A 73 3.43 0.51 12.36
CA ARG A 73 2.69 1.38 11.41
C ARG A 73 1.90 0.59 10.37
N ARG A 74 2.51 -0.43 9.74
CA ARG A 74 1.82 -1.28 8.77
C ARG A 74 0.63 -2.00 9.41
N THR A 75 0.82 -2.56 10.60
CA THR A 75 -0.26 -3.20 11.39
C THR A 75 -1.40 -2.22 11.68
N ALA A 76 -1.08 -1.01 12.14
CA ALA A 76 -2.09 0.01 12.42
C ALA A 76 -2.81 0.47 11.12
N ALA A 77 -2.08 0.62 10.01
CA ALA A 77 -2.65 0.98 8.71
C ALA A 77 -3.63 -0.07 8.19
N LEU A 78 -3.29 -1.36 8.30
CA LEU A 78 -4.19 -2.46 7.96
C LEU A 78 -5.44 -2.46 8.84
N ASN A 79 -5.29 -2.23 10.15
CA ASN A 79 -6.44 -2.16 11.06
C ASN A 79 -7.34 -0.95 10.76
N LEU A 80 -6.76 0.22 10.42
CA LEU A 80 -7.53 1.39 9.99
C LEU A 80 -8.35 1.10 8.73
N LEU A 81 -7.73 0.48 7.72
CA LEU A 81 -8.42 0.09 6.49
C LEU A 81 -9.50 -0.96 6.76
N ARG A 82 -9.21 -1.97 7.58
CA ARG A 82 -10.17 -3.00 8.00
C ARG A 82 -11.41 -2.39 8.67
N HIS A 83 -11.22 -1.49 9.63
CA HIS A 83 -12.33 -0.83 10.32
C HIS A 83 -13.11 0.13 9.42
N ALA A 84 -12.41 0.87 8.55
CA ALA A 84 -13.06 1.89 7.74
C ALA A 84 -13.77 1.33 6.49
N CYS A 85 -13.31 0.19 5.97
CA CYS A 85 -13.85 -0.45 4.76
C CYS A 85 -14.74 -1.66 5.05
N GLY A 86 -14.65 -2.25 6.25
CA GLY A 86 -15.27 -3.52 6.62
C GLY A 86 -14.26 -4.66 6.68
N GLU A 87 -14.50 -5.63 7.56
CA GLU A 87 -13.51 -6.65 7.92
C GLU A 87 -13.04 -7.54 6.76
N ASP A 88 -13.93 -7.78 5.80
CA ASP A 88 -13.71 -8.63 4.62
C ASP A 88 -13.48 -7.84 3.33
N ALA A 89 -13.42 -6.51 3.42
CA ALA A 89 -13.31 -5.65 2.26
C ALA A 89 -12.01 -5.94 1.49
N PRO A 90 -12.04 -6.05 0.15
CA PRO A 90 -10.84 -6.27 -0.63
C PRO A 90 -9.86 -5.10 -0.46
N LEU A 91 -8.68 -5.40 0.05
CA LEU A 91 -7.59 -4.44 0.26
C LEU A 91 -6.48 -4.70 -0.75
N ARG A 92 -5.82 -3.64 -1.20
CA ARG A 92 -4.74 -3.71 -2.18
C ARG A 92 -3.52 -2.90 -1.75
N ALA A 93 -2.35 -3.49 -1.92
CA ALA A 93 -1.08 -2.82 -1.72
C ALA A 93 -0.72 -2.09 -3.01
N VAL A 94 -0.36 -0.82 -2.89
CA VAL A 94 0.21 -0.01 -3.96
C VAL A 94 1.68 0.18 -3.64
N ASP A 95 2.54 -0.17 -4.58
CA ASP A 95 3.99 -0.06 -4.43
C ASP A 95 4.40 1.40 -4.16
N GLY A 96 5.27 1.64 -3.16
CA GLY A 96 5.71 2.98 -2.74
C GLY A 96 6.41 3.79 -3.84
N VAL A 97 7.04 3.12 -4.82
CA VAL A 97 7.64 3.81 -5.99
C VAL A 97 6.61 4.27 -7.04
N THR A 98 5.33 4.05 -6.78
CA THR A 98 4.23 4.49 -7.65
C THR A 98 4.12 6.00 -7.68
N GLU A 99 4.16 6.58 -8.87
CA GLU A 99 3.80 7.99 -9.06
C GLU A 99 2.29 8.16 -8.85
N LEU A 100 1.89 8.67 -7.67
CA LEU A 100 0.49 8.85 -7.29
C LEU A 100 -0.27 9.84 -8.18
N ASP A 101 0.43 10.68 -8.95
CA ASP A 101 -0.16 11.57 -9.95
C ASP A 101 -0.69 10.82 -11.19
N ARG A 102 -0.19 9.60 -11.44
CA ARG A 102 -0.60 8.72 -12.55
C ARG A 102 -1.30 7.45 -12.10
N TRP A 103 -1.27 7.16 -10.80
CA TRP A 103 -1.99 6.02 -10.24
C TRP A 103 -3.49 6.12 -10.50
N ARG A 104 -4.10 4.99 -10.83
CA ARG A 104 -5.55 4.79 -10.85
C ARG A 104 -5.88 3.42 -10.24
N PRO A 105 -6.97 3.31 -9.47
CA PRO A 105 -7.56 2.03 -9.09
C PRO A 105 -7.64 1.05 -10.28
N THR A 106 -7.00 -0.11 -10.16
CA THR A 106 -7.07 -1.15 -11.22
C THR A 106 -8.17 -2.19 -10.97
N ASP A 107 -8.63 -2.31 -9.73
CA ASP A 107 -9.66 -3.25 -9.32
C ASP A 107 -10.86 -2.49 -8.72
N GLY A 108 -11.99 -2.49 -9.42
CA GLY A 108 -13.22 -1.81 -8.98
C GLY A 108 -13.87 -2.40 -7.73
N ARG A 109 -13.42 -3.57 -7.25
CA ARG A 109 -13.91 -4.17 -5.99
C ARG A 109 -13.10 -3.74 -4.78
N ALA A 110 -11.92 -3.17 -4.98
CA ALA A 110 -11.06 -2.75 -3.89
C ALA A 110 -11.68 -1.57 -3.14
N ARG A 111 -11.77 -1.71 -1.81
CA ARG A 111 -12.30 -0.65 -0.94
C ARG A 111 -11.22 0.04 -0.15
N GLY A 112 -10.03 -0.55 -0.05
CA GLY A 112 -8.90 0.04 0.68
C GLY A 112 -7.57 -0.17 -0.01
N TYR A 113 -6.73 0.86 0.04
CA TYR A 113 -5.40 0.91 -0.53
C TYR A 113 -4.37 1.19 0.56
N LEU A 114 -3.34 0.35 0.63
CA LEU A 114 -2.18 0.59 1.47
C LEU A 114 -1.01 0.95 0.56
N VAL A 115 -0.47 2.15 0.73
CA VAL A 115 0.84 2.49 0.19
C VAL A 115 1.85 2.26 1.30
N ASP A 116 2.77 1.32 1.11
CA ASP A 116 3.85 1.04 2.05
C ASP A 116 5.20 1.22 1.36
N GLY A 117 6.06 2.04 1.97
CA GLY A 117 7.43 2.24 1.51
C GLY A 117 7.75 3.65 1.04
N LEU A 118 8.97 3.75 0.50
CA LEU A 118 9.65 4.98 0.09
C LEU A 118 8.71 5.86 -0.73
N PHE A 119 8.39 7.02 -0.16
CA PHE A 119 7.77 8.07 -0.95
C PHE A 119 8.61 8.37 -2.18
N PRO A 120 7.96 8.79 -3.29
CA PRO A 120 8.71 9.18 -4.46
C PRO A 120 9.74 10.25 -4.09
N ASN A 121 10.82 10.32 -4.87
CA ASN A 121 11.83 11.39 -4.80
C ASN A 121 11.26 12.82 -5.01
N ARG A 122 9.93 13.00 -4.96
CA ARG A 122 9.18 14.23 -5.18
C ARG A 122 8.09 14.40 -4.11
N PRO A 123 7.96 15.59 -3.52
CA PRO A 123 6.89 15.91 -2.56
C PRO A 123 5.49 15.68 -3.13
N LEU A 124 4.56 15.17 -2.32
CA LEU A 124 3.14 15.11 -2.66
C LEU A 124 2.49 16.49 -2.54
N GLY A 125 2.50 17.24 -3.65
CA GLY A 125 1.85 18.54 -3.71
C GLY A 125 0.31 18.48 -3.60
N PRO A 126 -0.35 19.61 -3.28
CA PRO A 126 -1.81 19.68 -3.14
C PRO A 126 -2.60 19.17 -4.35
N GLY A 127 -2.09 19.39 -5.57
CA GLY A 127 -2.72 18.91 -6.80
C GLY A 127 -2.77 17.39 -6.91
N VAL A 128 -1.70 16.70 -6.53
CA VAL A 128 -1.64 15.23 -6.51
C VAL A 128 -2.61 14.68 -5.47
N LEU A 129 -2.65 15.28 -4.28
CA LEU A 129 -3.59 14.87 -3.23
C LEU A 129 -5.05 15.10 -3.60
N GLY A 130 -5.35 16.21 -4.29
CA GLY A 130 -6.68 16.48 -4.83
C GLY A 130 -7.11 15.46 -5.88
N HIS A 131 -6.18 15.07 -6.76
CA HIS A 131 -6.40 14.01 -7.75
C HIS A 131 -6.70 12.66 -7.08
N VAL A 132 -5.84 12.22 -6.14
CA VAL A 132 -6.01 10.96 -5.41
C VAL A 132 -7.32 10.94 -4.63
N ARG A 133 -7.69 12.04 -3.95
CA ARG A 133 -8.99 12.16 -3.26
C ARG A 133 -10.17 11.97 -4.20
N THR A 134 -10.10 12.53 -5.40
CA THR A 134 -11.15 12.41 -6.42
C THR A 134 -11.30 10.96 -6.87
N LEU A 135 -10.19 10.28 -7.18
CA LEU A 135 -10.18 8.86 -7.57
C LEU A 135 -10.75 7.97 -6.47
N LEU A 136 -10.32 8.16 -5.22
CA LEU A 136 -10.82 7.39 -4.07
C LEU A 136 -12.31 7.61 -3.84
N LYS A 137 -12.80 8.84 -4.00
CA LYS A 137 -14.24 9.14 -3.90
C LYS A 137 -15.04 8.43 -4.99
N GLN A 138 -14.55 8.45 -6.23
CA GLN A 138 -15.20 7.77 -7.37
C GLN A 138 -15.23 6.24 -7.20
N ALA A 139 -14.17 5.67 -6.63
CA ALA A 139 -14.07 4.23 -6.35
C ALA A 139 -14.70 3.81 -5.01
N GLU A 140 -15.28 4.76 -4.26
CA GLU A 140 -15.74 4.55 -2.87
C GLU A 140 -14.72 3.82 -1.97
N ALA A 141 -13.45 4.15 -2.17
CA ALA A 141 -12.32 3.52 -1.54
C ALA A 141 -11.57 4.47 -0.59
N ARG A 142 -10.72 3.91 0.26
CA ARG A 142 -9.92 4.63 1.26
C ARG A 142 -8.44 4.30 1.06
N MET A 143 -7.56 5.20 1.48
CA MET A 143 -6.13 5.00 1.34
C MET A 143 -5.39 5.39 2.61
N VAL A 144 -4.50 4.51 3.06
CA VAL A 144 -3.50 4.81 4.08
C VAL A 144 -2.12 4.75 3.43
N ILE A 145 -1.32 5.76 3.71
CA ILE A 145 0.02 5.91 3.19
C ILE A 145 0.98 5.90 4.38
N VAL A 146 1.81 4.87 4.48
CA VAL A 146 2.82 4.75 5.54
C VAL A 146 4.07 5.51 5.11
N LEU A 147 4.50 6.47 5.93
CA LEU A 147 5.71 7.24 5.66
C LEU A 147 6.96 6.43 6.02
N PRO A 148 8.09 6.60 5.31
CA PRO A 148 9.37 6.08 5.76
C PRO A 148 9.80 6.72 7.09
N ASP A 149 10.76 6.09 7.78
CA ASP A 149 11.26 6.55 9.10
C ASP A 149 11.85 7.96 9.07
N ASP A 150 12.44 8.35 7.94
CA ASP A 150 13.13 9.64 7.75
C ASP A 150 12.29 10.67 6.99
N ALA A 151 10.96 10.51 6.95
CA ALA A 151 10.10 11.48 6.29
C ALA A 151 10.05 12.79 7.10
N GLU A 152 10.75 13.83 6.64
CA GLU A 152 10.48 15.20 7.06
C GLU A 152 9.09 15.60 6.54
N LEU A 153 8.16 15.88 7.46
CA LEU A 153 6.80 16.32 7.20
C LEU A 153 6.69 17.84 7.05
#